data_AF-X1J2D1-F1
#
_entry.id   AF-X1J2D1-F1
#
_cell.length_a   1.000
_cell.length_b   1.000
_cell.length_c   1.000
_cell.angle_alpha   90.00
_cell.angle_beta   90.00
_cell.angle_gamma   90.00
#
_symmetry.space_group_name_H-M   'P 1'
#
loop_
_entity.id
_entity.type
_entity.pdbx_description
1 polymer ?
#
loop_
_entity_poly.entity_id
_entity_poly.type
_entity_poly.pdbx_seq_one_letter_code
_entity_poly.pdbx_strand_id
1 'polypeptide(L)'
;DDPLAEEEVGRVGMAIDTLKDLEEAFADIPIDKISTSLTINPVASVMLAMYLVVAEEQGIPWDEVRGTTQNDILKEYIGRGTWIFPVGPSIRLIGDMVEFCSKNVPKFNPFSVCGYHIRESGATPVQEMAYAFEIAISYIQEVLKRGLNIDDFAGRIAFNFDIYGNLWEQVAKFRAGRRLWAKIIKERFGAKNPRSMTLRMIAGGGGGGLTIQQPENNIVRGAYYALISALSGTQTMALCSYDEAYTIPSKKA
;
A
#
# COMPACT_ATOMS: atom_id res chain seq x y z
N ASP A 1 -7.96 20.87 14.40
CA ASP A 1 -8.87 22.02 14.52
C ASP A 1 -8.76 23.01 13.35
N ASP A 2 -8.07 22.65 12.25
CA ASP A 2 -8.01 23.47 11.04
C ASP A 2 -9.42 23.66 10.45
N PRO A 3 -9.86 24.90 10.16
CA PRO A 3 -11.16 25.16 9.53
C PRO A 3 -11.39 24.40 8.22
N LEU A 4 -10.33 24.08 7.47
CA LEU A 4 -10.43 23.29 6.24
C LEU A 4 -10.80 21.81 6.49
N ALA A 5 -10.65 21.34 7.73
CA ALA A 5 -10.91 19.96 8.12
C ALA A 5 -12.21 19.77 8.90
N GLU A 6 -12.96 20.84 9.21
CA GLU A 6 -14.10 20.85 10.14
C GLU A 6 -15.13 19.74 9.87
N GLU A 7 -15.49 19.51 8.60
CA GLU A 7 -16.50 18.51 8.21
C GLU A 7 -15.92 17.12 7.90
N GLU A 8 -14.60 16.97 7.92
CA GLU A 8 -13.91 15.76 7.45
C GLU A 8 -13.31 14.93 8.59
N VAL A 9 -13.24 15.48 9.82
CA VAL A 9 -12.69 14.78 11.00
C VAL A 9 -13.46 13.48 11.25
N GLY A 10 -12.75 12.35 11.19
CA GLY A 10 -13.31 11.03 11.51
C GLY A 10 -14.24 10.43 10.44
N ARG A 11 -14.47 11.13 9.31
CA ARG A 11 -15.49 10.75 8.32
C ARG A 11 -15.11 9.54 7.47
N VAL A 12 -13.86 9.47 7.03
CA VAL A 12 -13.34 8.45 6.10
C VAL A 12 -12.30 7.54 6.75
N GLY A 13 -12.17 7.60 8.07
CA GLY A 13 -11.18 6.85 8.84
C GLY A 13 -10.94 7.48 10.20
N MET A 14 -10.02 6.90 10.94
CA MET A 14 -9.59 7.40 12.25
C MET A 14 -8.90 8.76 12.12
N ALA A 15 -9.24 9.70 13.01
CA ALA A 15 -8.54 10.97 13.15
C ALA A 15 -7.32 10.77 14.06
N ILE A 16 -6.13 11.15 13.58
CA ILE A 16 -4.88 11.08 14.34
C ILE A 16 -4.21 12.45 14.21
N ASP A 17 -4.25 13.23 15.28
CA ASP A 17 -3.65 14.57 15.34
C ASP A 17 -2.35 14.57 16.15
N THR A 18 -2.27 13.68 17.15
CA THR A 18 -1.19 13.58 18.12
C THR A 18 -0.77 12.12 18.34
N LEU A 19 0.37 11.94 19.01
CA LEU A 19 0.82 10.61 19.45
C LEU A 19 -0.24 9.91 20.31
N LYS A 20 -0.93 10.65 21.18
CA LYS A 20 -1.96 10.12 22.09
C LYS A 20 -3.10 9.42 21.37
N ASP A 21 -3.49 9.92 20.19
CA ASP A 21 -4.55 9.30 19.40
C ASP A 21 -4.09 7.93 18.87
N LEU A 22 -2.81 7.82 18.50
CA LEU A 22 -2.22 6.58 18.04
C LEU A 22 -1.97 5.59 19.20
N GLU A 23 -1.57 6.08 20.37
CA GLU A 23 -1.50 5.28 21.61
C GLU A 23 -2.86 4.65 21.93
N GLU A 24 -3.95 5.43 21.87
CA GLU A 24 -5.30 4.93 22.09
C GLU A 24 -5.71 3.90 21.03
N ALA A 25 -5.42 4.18 19.75
CA ALA A 25 -5.73 3.28 18.65
C ALA A 25 -5.05 1.90 18.75
N PHE A 26 -3.84 1.87 19.32
CA PHE A 26 -3.04 0.66 19.50
C PHE A 26 -3.01 0.16 20.95
N ALA A 27 -3.87 0.69 21.82
CA ALA A 27 -4.02 0.21 23.19
C ALA A 27 -4.35 -1.29 23.17
N ASP A 28 -3.59 -2.07 23.95
CA ASP A 28 -3.72 -3.52 24.07
C ASP A 28 -3.45 -4.33 22.77
N ILE A 29 -2.95 -3.70 21.71
CA ILE A 29 -2.56 -4.38 20.47
C ILE A 29 -1.08 -4.74 20.51
N PRO A 30 -0.68 -6.02 20.49
CA PRO A 30 0.73 -6.43 20.50
C PRO A 30 1.35 -6.28 19.10
N ILE A 31 1.85 -5.08 18.79
CA ILE A 31 2.34 -4.73 17.44
C ILE A 31 3.64 -5.45 17.02
N ASP A 32 4.30 -6.15 17.95
CA ASP A 32 5.42 -7.07 17.67
C ASP A 32 4.94 -8.43 17.11
N LYS A 33 3.70 -8.81 17.41
CA LYS A 33 3.11 -10.11 17.03
C LYS A 33 2.25 -10.03 15.77
N ILE A 34 1.79 -8.85 15.41
CA ILE A 34 0.99 -8.61 14.20
C ILE A 34 1.74 -7.67 13.26
N SER A 35 1.47 -7.77 11.96
CA SER A 35 1.98 -6.80 10.98
C SER A 35 0.92 -5.75 10.72
N THR A 36 1.23 -4.49 10.99
CA THR A 36 0.30 -3.38 10.79
C THR A 36 0.43 -2.78 9.40
N SER A 37 -0.69 -2.56 8.71
CA SER A 37 -0.72 -1.84 7.43
C SER A 37 -1.33 -0.45 7.63
N LEU A 38 -0.55 0.59 7.35
CA LEU A 38 -0.94 1.99 7.50
C LEU A 38 -1.20 2.58 6.11
N THR A 39 -2.47 2.78 5.76
CA THR A 39 -2.87 3.44 4.50
C THR A 39 -2.69 4.96 4.62
N ILE A 40 -1.42 5.39 4.64
CA ILE A 40 -1.02 6.78 4.81
C ILE A 40 0.03 7.16 3.77
N ASN A 41 -0.03 8.38 3.22
CA ASN A 41 0.81 8.79 2.07
C ASN A 41 1.60 10.09 2.32
N PRO A 42 1.02 11.30 2.21
CA PRO A 42 1.81 12.54 2.24
C PRO A 42 2.45 12.83 3.61
N VAL A 43 1.89 12.26 4.68
CA VAL A 43 2.38 12.37 6.07
C VAL A 43 2.90 11.04 6.62
N ALA A 44 3.25 10.09 5.74
CA ALA A 44 3.67 8.76 6.15
C ALA A 44 4.89 8.75 7.08
N SER A 45 5.81 9.70 6.92
CA SER A 45 6.97 9.85 7.80
C SER A 45 6.58 10.23 9.23
N VAL A 46 5.60 11.12 9.38
CA VAL A 46 5.06 11.54 10.69
C VAL A 46 4.35 10.37 11.35
N MET A 47 3.49 9.67 10.60
CA MET A 47 2.78 8.50 11.10
C MET A 47 3.74 7.37 11.51
N LEU A 48 4.79 7.11 10.72
CA LEU A 48 5.82 6.13 11.09
C LEU A 48 6.53 6.55 12.38
N ALA A 49 6.89 7.83 12.52
CA ALA A 49 7.54 8.32 13.75
C ALA A 49 6.66 8.09 14.98
N MET A 50 5.37 8.46 14.91
CA MET A 50 4.43 8.19 16.00
C MET A 50 4.28 6.68 16.28
N TYR A 51 4.17 5.86 15.23
CA TYR A 51 4.04 4.40 15.38
C TYR A 51 5.26 3.76 16.04
N LEU A 52 6.46 4.28 15.79
CA LEU A 52 7.69 3.84 16.44
C LEU A 52 7.76 4.25 17.91
N VAL A 53 7.24 5.42 18.27
CA VAL A 53 7.15 5.83 19.69
C VAL A 53 6.13 4.96 20.43
N VAL A 54 4.98 4.63 19.82
CA VAL A 54 4.03 3.65 20.38
C VAL A 54 4.73 2.31 20.65
N ALA A 55 5.62 1.86 19.75
CA ALA A 55 6.42 0.66 19.98
C ALA A 55 7.34 0.78 21.20
N GLU A 56 8.04 1.92 21.36
CA GLU A 56 8.91 2.18 22.51
C GLU A 56 8.12 2.15 23.83
N GLU A 57 6.94 2.76 23.87
CA GLU A 57 6.08 2.78 25.05
C GLU A 57 5.55 1.39 25.43
N GLN A 58 5.34 0.53 24.43
CA GLN A 58 5.02 -0.88 24.64
C GLN A 58 6.25 -1.75 24.97
N GLY A 59 7.45 -1.17 25.04
CA GLY A 59 8.71 -1.88 25.32
C GLY A 59 9.22 -2.73 24.15
N ILE A 60 8.79 -2.41 22.93
CA ILE A 60 9.14 -3.14 21.70
C ILE A 60 10.28 -2.40 20.98
N PRO A 61 11.44 -3.03 20.77
CA PRO A 61 12.53 -2.40 20.05
C PRO A 61 12.18 -2.25 18.56
N TRP A 62 12.65 -1.17 17.93
CA TRP A 62 12.30 -0.82 16.54
C TRP A 62 12.69 -1.89 15.52
N ASP A 63 13.72 -2.69 15.79
CA ASP A 63 14.15 -3.77 14.92
C ASP A 63 13.19 -4.98 14.91
N GLU A 64 12.27 -5.06 15.87
CA GLU A 64 11.19 -6.04 15.91
C GLU A 64 9.89 -5.53 15.29
N VAL A 65 9.75 -4.23 15.04
CA VAL A 65 8.53 -3.63 14.50
C VAL A 65 8.28 -4.10 13.06
N ARG A 66 7.08 -4.66 12.84
CA ARG A 66 6.61 -5.12 11.53
C ARG A 66 5.45 -4.27 11.06
N GLY A 67 5.50 -3.87 9.80
CA GLY A 67 4.40 -3.16 9.20
C GLY A 67 4.73 -2.63 7.83
N THR A 68 3.77 -1.89 7.28
CA THR A 68 3.89 -1.27 5.96
C THR A 68 3.17 0.06 5.97
N THR A 69 3.85 1.15 5.62
CA THR A 69 3.17 2.37 5.19
C THR A 69 2.88 2.28 3.69
N GLN A 70 1.75 2.81 3.24
CA GLN A 70 1.50 2.89 1.79
C GLN A 70 2.54 3.80 1.12
N ASN A 71 2.69 5.03 1.61
CA ASN A 71 3.78 5.94 1.25
C ASN A 71 4.10 5.96 -0.25
N ASP A 72 3.07 5.97 -1.08
CA ASP A 72 3.18 6.03 -2.53
C ASP A 72 2.63 7.37 -2.99
N ILE A 73 3.48 8.39 -3.09
CA ILE A 73 3.02 9.73 -3.44
C ILE A 73 2.70 9.88 -4.93
N LEU A 74 3.38 9.18 -5.83
CA LEU A 74 3.18 9.33 -7.28
C LEU A 74 1.77 8.94 -7.70
N LYS A 75 1.21 7.87 -7.14
CA LYS A 75 -0.20 7.51 -7.39
C LYS A 75 -1.20 8.52 -6.81
N GLU A 76 -0.80 9.32 -5.80
CA GLU A 76 -1.66 10.41 -5.32
C GLU A 76 -1.91 11.40 -6.45
N TYR A 77 -0.86 11.89 -7.13
CA TYR A 77 -0.99 12.83 -8.25
C TYR A 77 -1.71 12.25 -9.47
N ILE A 78 -1.63 10.93 -9.68
CA ILE A 78 -2.20 10.27 -10.86
C ILE A 78 -3.68 9.94 -10.67
N GLY A 79 -4.10 9.49 -9.49
CA GLY A 79 -5.45 8.93 -9.32
C GLY A 79 -6.20 9.29 -8.04
N ARG A 80 -5.52 9.53 -6.91
CA ARG A 80 -6.20 9.57 -5.59
C ARG A 80 -6.44 10.95 -5.00
N GLY A 81 -5.56 11.93 -5.20
CA GLY A 81 -5.83 13.30 -4.76
C GLY A 81 -5.16 13.79 -3.46
N THR A 82 -4.53 12.94 -2.64
CA THR A 82 -4.09 13.34 -1.28
C THR A 82 -2.60 13.71 -1.20
N TRP A 83 -2.14 14.66 -2.01
CA TRP A 83 -0.76 15.16 -1.94
C TRP A 83 -0.69 16.50 -1.17
N ILE A 84 0.44 16.75 -0.50
CA ILE A 84 0.69 18.02 0.22
C ILE A 84 1.76 18.84 -0.49
N PHE A 85 2.90 18.23 -0.82
CA PHE A 85 4.04 18.92 -1.40
C PHE A 85 4.11 18.76 -2.93
N PRO A 86 4.99 19.50 -3.64
CA PRO A 86 5.31 19.18 -5.04
C PRO A 86 5.98 17.82 -5.20
N VAL A 87 6.02 17.30 -6.44
CA VAL A 87 6.48 15.94 -6.77
C VAL A 87 7.91 15.66 -6.27
N GLY A 88 8.85 16.56 -6.54
CA GLY A 88 10.27 16.38 -6.18
C GLY A 88 10.51 16.22 -4.67
N PRO A 89 10.10 17.18 -3.83
CA PRO A 89 10.19 17.07 -2.37
C PRO A 89 9.48 15.83 -1.81
N SER A 90 8.35 15.42 -2.40
CA SER A 90 7.64 14.23 -1.94
C SER A 90 8.41 12.94 -2.24
N ILE A 91 8.97 12.78 -3.45
CA ILE A 91 9.83 11.64 -3.78
C ILE A 91 11.06 11.60 -2.86
N ARG A 92 11.64 12.77 -2.52
CA ARG A 92 12.75 12.86 -1.57
C ARG A 92 12.36 12.26 -0.21
N LEU A 93 11.16 12.53 0.31
CA LEU A 93 10.69 11.94 1.57
C LEU A 93 10.56 10.42 1.51
N ILE A 94 10.17 9.85 0.37
CA ILE A 94 10.18 8.39 0.17
C ILE A 94 11.59 7.84 0.36
N GLY A 95 12.59 8.47 -0.28
CA GLY A 95 13.98 8.08 -0.13
C GLY A 95 14.49 8.18 1.31
N ASP A 96 14.12 9.24 2.03
CA ASP A 96 14.48 9.44 3.45
C ASP A 96 13.92 8.29 4.32
N MET A 97 12.65 7.93 4.13
CA MET A 97 12.03 6.83 4.87
C MET A 97 12.64 5.47 4.53
N VAL A 98 12.95 5.20 3.25
CA VAL A 98 13.61 3.95 2.86
C VAL A 98 14.98 3.82 3.52
N GLU A 99 15.78 4.89 3.47
CA GLU A 99 17.08 4.93 4.12
C GLU A 99 16.98 4.74 5.63
N PHE A 100 16.06 5.45 6.30
CA PHE A 100 15.84 5.33 7.73
C PHE A 100 15.42 3.91 8.12
N CYS A 101 14.40 3.34 7.47
CA CYS A 101 13.94 1.98 7.75
C CYS A 101 15.00 0.92 7.44
N SER A 102 15.87 1.14 6.45
CA SER A 102 16.98 0.22 6.16
C SER A 102 17.99 0.10 7.30
N LYS A 103 18.19 1.17 8.07
CA LYS A 103 19.19 1.25 9.15
C LYS A 103 18.59 0.94 10.52
N ASN A 104 17.38 1.42 10.80
CA ASN A 104 16.82 1.44 12.16
C ASN A 104 15.60 0.54 12.35
N VAL A 105 14.86 0.24 11.28
CA VAL A 105 13.57 -0.50 11.34
C VAL A 105 13.53 -1.59 10.25
N PRO A 106 14.51 -2.52 10.21
CA PRO A 106 14.77 -3.38 9.05
C PRO A 106 13.60 -4.29 8.65
N LYS A 107 12.70 -4.61 9.58
CA LYS A 107 11.51 -5.46 9.33
C LYS A 107 10.29 -4.69 8.82
N PHE A 108 10.34 -3.36 8.77
CA PHE A 108 9.26 -2.51 8.27
C PHE A 108 9.39 -2.27 6.76
N ASN A 109 8.26 -2.30 6.04
CA ASN A 109 8.21 -1.96 4.62
C ASN A 109 7.90 -0.46 4.48
N PRO A 110 8.85 0.38 4.04
CA PRO A 110 8.72 1.84 4.05
C PRO A 110 7.71 2.39 3.03
N PHE A 111 7.35 1.60 2.02
CA PHE A 111 6.30 1.94 1.05
C PHE A 111 5.69 0.68 0.45
N SER A 112 4.46 0.83 -0.06
CA SER A 112 3.79 -0.13 -0.91
C SER A 112 3.23 0.58 -2.14
N VAL A 113 3.72 0.16 -3.31
CA VAL A 113 3.34 0.76 -4.59
C VAL A 113 1.92 0.35 -4.97
N CYS A 114 1.07 1.31 -5.25
CA CYS A 114 -0.36 1.10 -5.33
C CYS A 114 -0.92 1.39 -6.72
N GLY A 115 -1.19 0.33 -7.48
CA GLY A 115 -1.97 0.39 -8.72
C GLY A 115 -3.48 0.47 -8.47
N TYR A 116 -3.96 -0.01 -7.31
CA TYR A 116 -5.40 -0.07 -6.98
C TYR A 116 -6.13 1.26 -7.23
N HIS A 117 -5.66 2.37 -6.66
CA HIS A 117 -6.34 3.66 -6.84
C HIS A 117 -6.31 4.14 -8.29
N ILE A 118 -5.22 3.91 -9.02
CA ILE A 118 -5.11 4.30 -10.42
C ILE A 118 -6.13 3.51 -11.27
N ARG A 119 -6.33 2.23 -10.93
CA ARG A 119 -7.35 1.38 -11.52
C ARG A 119 -8.77 1.89 -11.21
N GLU A 120 -9.05 2.23 -9.97
CA GLU A 120 -10.34 2.80 -9.56
C GLU A 120 -10.62 4.17 -10.20
N SER A 121 -9.59 4.93 -10.58
CA SER A 121 -9.72 6.16 -11.37
C SER A 121 -9.99 5.94 -12.86
N GLY A 122 -10.19 4.68 -13.30
CA GLY A 122 -10.57 4.32 -14.67
C GLY A 122 -9.45 3.76 -15.55
N ALA A 123 -8.26 3.48 -15.00
CA ALA A 123 -7.19 2.86 -15.77
C ALA A 123 -7.54 1.41 -16.17
N THR A 124 -7.11 0.97 -17.34
CA THR A 124 -7.18 -0.43 -17.78
C THR A 124 -6.24 -1.33 -16.95
N PRO A 125 -6.42 -2.67 -16.96
CA PRO A 125 -5.56 -3.57 -16.16
C PRO A 125 -4.08 -3.49 -16.59
N VAL A 126 -3.83 -3.20 -17.86
CA VAL A 126 -2.48 -2.97 -18.40
C VAL A 126 -1.89 -1.66 -17.88
N GLN A 127 -2.67 -0.58 -17.90
CA GLN A 127 -2.25 0.73 -17.38
C GLN A 127 -1.95 0.66 -15.88
N GLU A 128 -2.81 0.02 -15.09
CA GLU A 128 -2.58 -0.21 -13.66
C GLU A 128 -1.20 -0.82 -13.38
N MET A 129 -0.88 -1.94 -14.05
CA MET A 129 0.40 -2.63 -13.86
C MET A 129 1.58 -1.79 -14.36
N ALA A 130 1.43 -1.14 -15.52
CA ALA A 130 2.48 -0.31 -16.12
C ALA A 130 2.82 0.89 -15.23
N TYR A 131 1.80 1.63 -14.76
CA TYR A 131 2.00 2.78 -13.89
C TYR A 131 2.60 2.38 -12.55
N ALA A 132 2.11 1.28 -11.93
CA ALA A 132 2.72 0.78 -10.70
C ALA A 132 4.21 0.45 -10.88
N PHE A 133 4.60 -0.16 -12.00
CA PHE A 133 6.02 -0.46 -12.24
C PHE A 133 6.85 0.80 -12.47
N GLU A 134 6.35 1.78 -13.22
CA GLU A 134 7.06 3.04 -13.42
C GLU A 134 7.21 3.85 -12.11
N ILE A 135 6.20 3.81 -11.25
CA ILE A 135 6.27 4.39 -9.90
C ILE A 135 7.36 3.69 -9.09
N ALA A 136 7.36 2.35 -9.04
CA ALA A 136 8.37 1.58 -8.32
C ALA A 136 9.79 1.84 -8.85
N ILE A 137 9.95 1.90 -10.17
CA ILE A 137 11.20 2.26 -10.85
C ILE A 137 11.68 3.65 -10.42
N SER A 138 10.77 4.62 -10.36
CA SER A 138 11.09 6.00 -9.95
C SER A 138 11.60 6.05 -8.50
N TYR A 139 10.96 5.33 -7.59
CA TYR A 139 11.42 5.22 -6.20
C TYR A 139 12.74 4.48 -6.08
N ILE A 140 12.92 3.38 -6.81
CA ILE A 140 14.21 2.66 -6.86
C ILE A 140 15.32 3.60 -7.30
N GLN A 141 15.12 4.35 -8.38
CA GLN A 141 16.12 5.29 -8.88
C GLN A 141 16.48 6.35 -7.84
N GLU A 142 15.51 6.87 -7.10
CA GLU A 142 15.77 7.83 -6.03
C GLU A 142 16.60 7.21 -4.88
N VAL A 143 16.28 5.99 -4.47
CA VAL A 143 17.00 5.28 -3.42
C VAL A 143 18.42 4.94 -3.86
N LEU A 144 18.62 4.51 -5.11
CA LEU A 144 19.95 4.21 -5.65
C LEU A 144 20.87 5.44 -5.69
N LYS A 145 20.35 6.64 -5.96
CA LYS A 145 21.14 7.89 -5.90
C LYS A 145 21.72 8.17 -4.52
N ARG A 146 21.15 7.58 -3.46
CA ARG A 146 21.62 7.70 -2.08
C ARG A 146 22.68 6.66 -1.72
N GLY A 147 23.06 5.79 -2.66
CA GLY A 147 24.12 4.81 -2.49
C GLY A 147 23.69 3.49 -1.87
N LEU A 148 22.39 3.23 -1.68
CA LEU A 148 21.89 1.93 -1.25
C LEU A 148 22.03 0.90 -2.39
N ASN A 149 22.33 -0.36 -2.05
CA ASN A 149 22.32 -1.44 -3.03
C ASN A 149 20.87 -1.86 -3.31
N ILE A 150 20.56 -2.19 -4.57
CA ILE A 150 19.23 -2.69 -4.95
C ILE A 150 18.78 -3.87 -4.07
N ASP A 151 19.72 -4.77 -3.72
CA ASP A 151 19.42 -5.97 -2.95
C ASP A 151 19.15 -5.70 -1.46
N ASP A 152 19.43 -4.49 -0.96
CA ASP A 152 19.18 -4.09 0.43
C ASP A 152 17.71 -3.72 0.69
N PHE A 153 16.96 -3.37 -0.36
CA PHE A 153 15.59 -2.85 -0.20
C PHE A 153 14.58 -3.39 -1.20
N ALA A 154 14.95 -3.82 -2.41
CA ALA A 154 13.99 -4.24 -3.42
C ALA A 154 13.10 -5.41 -2.97
N GLY A 155 13.65 -6.36 -2.20
CA GLY A 155 12.86 -7.46 -1.64
C GLY A 155 11.75 -7.03 -0.66
N ARG A 156 11.84 -5.80 -0.13
CA ARG A 156 10.85 -5.19 0.77
C ARG A 156 9.79 -4.37 0.03
N ILE A 157 9.93 -4.16 -1.28
CA ILE A 157 8.89 -3.54 -2.09
C ILE A 157 7.67 -4.48 -2.11
N ALA A 158 6.51 -3.92 -1.76
CA ALA A 158 5.22 -4.59 -1.85
C ALA A 158 4.30 -3.81 -2.78
N PHE A 159 3.41 -4.50 -3.46
CA PHE A 159 2.45 -3.91 -4.37
C PHE A 159 1.02 -4.04 -3.84
N ASN A 160 0.17 -3.08 -4.17
CA ASN A 160 -1.26 -3.12 -3.91
C ASN A 160 -2.02 -2.90 -5.22
N PHE A 161 -2.75 -3.91 -5.65
CA PHE A 161 -3.45 -3.92 -6.93
C PHE A 161 -4.93 -4.21 -6.76
N ASP A 162 -5.70 -3.72 -7.72
CA ASP A 162 -7.13 -3.96 -7.81
C ASP A 162 -7.44 -5.35 -8.40
N ILE A 163 -8.60 -5.90 -8.07
CA ILE A 163 -9.06 -7.24 -8.49
C ILE A 163 -10.39 -7.26 -9.24
N TYR A 164 -11.00 -6.13 -9.61
CA TYR A 164 -12.30 -6.14 -10.30
C TYR A 164 -12.20 -6.39 -11.81
N GLY A 165 -13.23 -7.00 -12.39
CA GLY A 165 -13.40 -7.15 -13.82
C GLY A 165 -13.27 -8.60 -14.29
N ASN A 166 -12.67 -8.81 -15.46
CA ASN A 166 -12.62 -10.13 -16.08
C ASN A 166 -11.66 -11.07 -15.32
N LEU A 167 -12.18 -12.23 -14.90
CA LEU A 167 -11.44 -13.24 -14.14
C LEU A 167 -10.10 -13.62 -14.78
N TRP A 168 -10.11 -13.95 -16.07
CA TRP A 168 -8.93 -14.46 -16.76
C TRP A 168 -7.92 -13.37 -17.06
N GLU A 169 -8.40 -12.17 -17.41
CA GLU A 169 -7.54 -11.01 -17.61
C GLU A 169 -6.80 -10.64 -16.32
N GLN A 170 -7.49 -10.62 -15.18
CA GLN A 170 -6.88 -10.32 -13.89
C GLN A 170 -5.83 -11.36 -13.51
N VAL A 171 -6.15 -12.65 -13.62
CA VAL A 171 -5.19 -13.74 -13.35
C VAL A 171 -3.98 -13.64 -14.29
N ALA A 172 -4.19 -13.33 -15.57
CA ALA A 172 -3.12 -13.12 -16.53
C ALA A 172 -2.26 -11.90 -16.18
N LYS A 173 -2.88 -10.75 -15.85
CA LYS A 173 -2.23 -9.50 -15.42
C LYS A 173 -1.23 -9.78 -14.31
N PHE A 174 -1.67 -10.45 -13.25
CA PHE A 174 -0.82 -10.72 -12.10
C PHE A 174 0.33 -11.68 -12.39
N ARG A 175 0.08 -12.76 -13.13
CA ARG A 175 1.13 -13.71 -13.51
C ARG A 175 2.16 -13.08 -14.44
N ALA A 176 1.70 -12.29 -15.41
CA ALA A 176 2.57 -11.55 -16.32
C ALA A 176 3.38 -10.47 -15.57
N GLY A 177 2.72 -9.74 -14.66
CA GLY A 177 3.32 -8.72 -13.82
C GLY A 177 4.50 -9.26 -13.02
N ARG A 178 4.35 -10.39 -12.31
CA ARG A 178 5.46 -11.01 -11.56
C ARG A 178 6.68 -11.32 -12.44
N ARG A 179 6.44 -11.87 -13.64
CA ARG A 179 7.53 -12.20 -14.59
C ARG A 179 8.22 -10.94 -15.10
N LEU A 180 7.44 -9.91 -15.43
CA LEU A 180 7.97 -8.65 -15.93
C LEU A 180 8.76 -7.91 -14.83
N TRP A 181 8.24 -7.86 -13.60
CA TRP A 181 8.94 -7.25 -12.46
C TRP A 181 10.29 -7.92 -12.20
N ALA A 182 10.31 -9.26 -12.14
CA ALA A 182 11.55 -10.01 -11.97
C ALA A 182 12.58 -9.68 -13.07
N LYS A 183 12.12 -9.55 -14.33
CA LYS A 183 12.96 -9.15 -15.46
C LYS A 183 13.50 -7.73 -15.28
N ILE A 184 12.64 -6.76 -14.92
CA ILE A 184 13.04 -5.37 -14.69
C ILE A 184 14.13 -5.30 -13.61
N ILE A 185 13.89 -5.92 -12.46
CA ILE A 185 14.83 -5.86 -11.33
C ILE A 185 16.16 -6.54 -11.65
N LYS A 186 16.13 -7.66 -12.36
CA LYS A 186 17.35 -8.37 -12.77
C LYS A 186 18.13 -7.64 -13.85
N GLU A 187 17.47 -7.25 -14.94
CA GLU A 187 18.15 -6.76 -16.15
C GLU A 187 18.45 -5.27 -16.09
N ARG A 188 17.52 -4.45 -15.58
CA ARG A 188 17.70 -2.98 -15.51
C ARG A 188 18.51 -2.55 -14.29
N PHE A 189 18.30 -3.21 -13.16
CA PHE A 189 18.94 -2.83 -11.88
C PHE A 189 20.01 -3.81 -11.41
N GLY A 190 20.23 -4.92 -12.13
CA GLY A 190 21.36 -5.81 -11.88
C GLY A 190 21.28 -6.62 -10.59
N ALA A 191 20.10 -6.73 -9.97
CA ALA A 191 19.90 -7.45 -8.71
C ALA A 191 20.46 -8.88 -8.77
N LYS A 192 21.14 -9.30 -7.71
CA LYS A 192 21.75 -10.63 -7.59
C LYS A 192 20.94 -11.54 -6.68
N ASN A 193 20.27 -10.98 -5.69
CA ASN A 193 19.43 -11.74 -4.77
C ASN A 193 18.08 -12.08 -5.44
N PRO A 194 17.70 -13.37 -5.56
CA PRO A 194 16.39 -13.74 -6.09
C PRO A 194 15.22 -13.15 -5.32
N ARG A 195 15.37 -12.87 -4.01
CA ARG A 195 14.32 -12.20 -3.22
C ARG A 195 13.98 -10.81 -3.74
N SER A 196 14.97 -10.06 -4.24
CA SER A 196 14.76 -8.72 -4.81
C SER A 196 13.87 -8.72 -6.03
N MET A 197 13.84 -9.83 -6.76
CA MET A 197 13.04 -10.01 -7.98
C MET A 197 11.60 -10.43 -7.68
N THR A 198 11.26 -10.70 -6.41
CA THR A 198 9.91 -11.10 -6.05
C THR A 198 8.96 -9.92 -6.07
N LEU A 199 7.81 -10.10 -6.72
CA LEU A 199 6.69 -9.18 -6.59
C LEU A 199 5.73 -9.80 -5.56
N ARG A 200 5.70 -9.17 -4.38
CA ARG A 200 4.72 -9.46 -3.33
C ARG A 200 3.55 -8.50 -3.47
N MET A 201 2.32 -9.00 -3.40
CA MET A 201 1.14 -8.16 -3.58
C MET A 201 0.03 -8.44 -2.57
N ILE A 202 -0.57 -7.36 -2.09
CA ILE A 202 -1.99 -7.31 -1.79
C ILE A 202 -2.72 -7.21 -3.13
N ALA A 203 -3.74 -8.03 -3.32
CA ALA A 203 -4.74 -7.73 -4.33
C ALA A 203 -6.11 -7.70 -3.69
N GLY A 204 -6.82 -6.60 -3.90
CA GLY A 204 -8.01 -6.30 -3.14
C GLY A 204 -8.74 -5.06 -3.62
N GLY A 205 -9.83 -4.73 -2.94
CA GLY A 205 -10.72 -3.64 -3.35
C GLY A 205 -11.71 -4.07 -4.41
N GLY A 206 -11.72 -3.36 -5.55
CA GLY A 206 -12.72 -3.52 -6.60
C GLY A 206 -14.03 -2.81 -6.35
N GLY A 207 -14.02 -1.72 -5.57
CA GLY A 207 -15.20 -0.92 -5.24
C GLY A 207 -15.90 -0.40 -6.49
N GLY A 208 -15.14 0.01 -7.51
CA GLY A 208 -15.68 0.43 -8.81
C GLY A 208 -16.50 -0.64 -9.55
N GLY A 209 -16.37 -1.90 -9.17
CA GLY A 209 -17.17 -3.02 -9.70
C GLY A 209 -18.43 -3.36 -8.91
N LEU A 210 -18.67 -2.70 -7.77
CA LEU A 210 -19.80 -2.95 -6.88
C LEU A 210 -20.97 -2.00 -7.16
N THR A 211 -22.19 -2.44 -6.83
CA THR A 211 -23.41 -1.69 -7.16
C THR A 211 -24.16 -1.26 -5.92
N ILE A 212 -24.72 -0.04 -5.96
CA ILE A 212 -25.70 0.43 -4.99
C ILE A 212 -26.96 -0.44 -5.10
N GLN A 213 -27.53 -0.59 -6.29
CA GLN A 213 -28.75 -1.36 -6.47
C GLN A 213 -28.52 -2.85 -6.20
N GLN A 214 -29.43 -3.45 -5.42
CA GLN A 214 -29.38 -4.86 -5.02
C GLN A 214 -28.01 -5.25 -4.44
N PRO A 215 -27.59 -4.63 -3.33
CA PRO A 215 -26.20 -4.72 -2.88
C PRO A 215 -25.79 -6.10 -2.39
N GLU A 216 -26.72 -6.97 -2.05
CA GLU A 216 -26.42 -8.39 -1.74
C GLU A 216 -25.81 -9.13 -2.94
N ASN A 217 -26.04 -8.67 -4.18
CA ASN A 217 -25.33 -9.19 -5.35
C ASN A 217 -23.82 -8.94 -5.29
N ASN A 218 -23.37 -7.93 -4.52
CA ASN A 218 -21.96 -7.66 -4.30
C ASN A 218 -21.28 -8.77 -3.49
N ILE A 219 -22.01 -9.57 -2.70
CA ILE A 219 -21.46 -10.75 -2.04
C ILE A 219 -20.93 -11.74 -3.08
N VAL A 220 -21.72 -11.98 -4.15
CA VAL A 220 -21.31 -12.85 -5.25
C VAL A 220 -20.15 -12.23 -6.04
N ARG A 221 -20.19 -10.92 -6.31
CA ARG A 221 -19.06 -10.21 -6.96
C ARG A 221 -17.78 -10.34 -6.14
N GLY A 222 -17.85 -10.12 -4.83
CA GLY A 222 -16.76 -10.29 -3.88
C GLY A 222 -16.23 -11.73 -3.87
N ALA A 223 -17.10 -12.75 -3.97
CA ALA A 223 -16.66 -14.14 -4.11
C ALA A 223 -15.87 -14.39 -5.41
N TYR A 224 -16.27 -13.77 -6.53
CA TYR A 224 -15.48 -13.81 -7.77
C TYR A 224 -14.12 -13.11 -7.62
N TYR A 225 -14.09 -11.97 -6.93
CA TYR A 225 -12.85 -11.23 -6.65
C TYR A 225 -11.91 -12.05 -5.76
N ALA A 226 -12.47 -12.76 -4.76
CA ALA A 226 -11.73 -13.69 -3.93
C ALA A 226 -11.09 -14.82 -4.76
N LEU A 227 -11.86 -15.39 -5.70
CA LEU A 227 -11.37 -16.41 -6.61
C LEU A 227 -10.25 -15.89 -7.53
N ILE A 228 -10.39 -14.68 -8.08
CA ILE A 228 -9.34 -14.01 -8.85
C ILE A 228 -8.07 -13.92 -8.02
N SER A 229 -8.16 -13.37 -6.80
CA SER A 229 -7.04 -13.19 -5.90
C SER A 229 -6.34 -14.51 -5.59
N ALA A 230 -7.11 -15.56 -5.23
CA ALA A 230 -6.58 -16.88 -4.94
C ALA A 230 -5.85 -17.50 -6.15
N LEU A 231 -6.48 -17.52 -7.33
CA LEU A 231 -5.88 -18.06 -8.57
C LEU A 231 -4.66 -17.26 -9.02
N SER A 232 -4.60 -15.99 -8.65
CA SER A 232 -3.49 -15.10 -8.98
C SER A 232 -2.27 -15.30 -8.10
N GLY A 233 -2.38 -16.02 -6.98
CA GLY A 233 -1.27 -16.25 -6.04
C GLY A 233 -0.89 -15.01 -5.23
N THR A 234 -1.89 -14.27 -4.75
CA THR A 234 -1.74 -13.09 -3.88
C THR A 234 -1.24 -13.48 -2.50
N GLN A 235 -0.40 -12.63 -1.89
CA GLN A 235 0.09 -12.86 -0.52
C GLN A 235 -0.95 -12.42 0.52
N THR A 236 -1.75 -11.43 0.18
CA THR A 236 -2.83 -10.91 1.02
C THR A 236 -3.99 -10.52 0.13
N MET A 237 -5.21 -10.78 0.62
CA MET A 237 -6.47 -10.47 -0.04
C MET A 237 -7.23 -9.47 0.83
N ALA A 238 -7.79 -8.43 0.23
CA ALA A 238 -8.68 -7.49 0.89
C ALA A 238 -9.95 -7.33 0.04
N LEU A 239 -11.10 -7.77 0.54
CA LEU A 239 -12.35 -7.68 -0.20
C LEU A 239 -13.19 -6.55 0.36
N CYS A 240 -13.81 -5.78 -0.53
CA CYS A 240 -14.85 -4.83 -0.15
C CYS A 240 -16.05 -5.58 0.43
N SER A 241 -16.72 -4.96 1.40
CA SER A 241 -18.00 -5.43 1.93
C SER A 241 -19.12 -5.19 0.93
N TYR A 242 -20.26 -5.87 1.11
CA TYR A 242 -21.35 -5.78 0.14
C TYR A 242 -21.99 -4.37 0.08
N ASP A 243 -21.81 -3.56 1.13
CA ASP A 243 -22.31 -2.20 1.30
C ASP A 243 -21.31 -1.09 0.91
N GLU A 244 -20.14 -1.46 0.36
CA GLU A 244 -19.06 -0.53 -0.06
C GLU A 244 -19.54 0.64 -0.93
N ALA A 245 -20.50 0.39 -1.83
CA ALA A 245 -21.00 1.41 -2.75
C ALA A 245 -21.80 2.54 -2.05
N TYR A 246 -22.10 2.39 -0.76
CA TYR A 246 -22.84 3.36 0.04
C TYR A 246 -21.98 4.07 1.09
N THR A 247 -21.21 3.29 1.84
CA THR A 247 -20.61 3.73 3.10
C THR A 247 -19.48 2.81 3.50
N ILE A 248 -18.73 3.22 4.53
CA ILE A 248 -17.77 2.34 5.18
C ILE A 248 -18.49 1.15 5.83
N PRO A 249 -17.86 -0.04 5.89
CA PRO A 249 -18.57 -1.28 6.23
C PRO A 249 -19.31 -1.23 7.57
N SER A 250 -20.55 -1.73 7.57
CA SER A 250 -21.27 -2.03 8.80
C SER A 250 -20.75 -3.33 9.44
N LYS A 251 -21.00 -3.54 10.74
CA LYS A 251 -20.61 -4.79 11.43
C LYS A 251 -21.16 -6.07 10.77
N LYS A 252 -22.30 -5.98 10.08
CA LYS A 252 -22.93 -7.12 9.40
C LYS A 252 -22.21 -7.48 8.09
N ALA A 253 -21.68 -6.47 7.40
CA ALA A 253 -21.09 -6.60 6.08
C ALA A 253 -19.62 -7.03 6.15
#